data_AF-A0A6N2EGA4-F1
#
_entry.id   AF-A0A6N2EGA4-F1
#
_cell.length_a   1.000
_cell.length_b   1.000
_cell.length_c   1.000
_cell.angle_alpha   90.00
_cell.angle_beta   90.00
_cell.angle_gamma   90.00
#
_symmetry.space_group_name_H-M   'P 1'
#
loop_
_entity.id
_entity.type
_entity.pdbx_description
1 polymer ?
#
loop_
_entity_poly.entity_id
_entity_poly.type
_entity_poly.pdbx_seq_one_letter_code
_entity_poly.pdbx_strand_id
1 'polypeptide(L)'
;MNKTKGNIRVALVLTAVVALFVAGYLLEAPRHLQTALTWVDGLGALGPVVYIGMYVLVSVLVIPGSILTLGAGAVFGVARGTLFSALGATAGATAAFLLGRTLLHNWVARKVQSSPRLAAVDEAVEQEGWRLVFLLRLSPLVPFSMSNYVYGLTKVRTPHYVLASFVGMLPGVLLYSYIGSLVRQLAELGTSGASTTNAEWALYAVGLVATVVATGRVTIVARRALARKKIALEVPDTEAAGGA
;
A
#
# COMPACT_ATOMS: atom_id res chain seq x y z
N MET A 1 -24.34 -24.07 1.72
CA MET A 1 -23.07 -24.79 1.40
C MET A 1 -21.85 -23.89 1.05
N ASN A 2 -21.93 -22.54 1.08
CA ASN A 2 -20.80 -21.67 0.67
C ASN A 2 -19.86 -21.17 1.79
N LYS A 3 -20.25 -21.23 3.08
CA LYS A 3 -19.41 -20.75 4.20
C LYS A 3 -18.14 -21.57 4.40
N THR A 4 -18.21 -22.89 4.22
CA THR A 4 -17.08 -23.81 4.50
C THR A 4 -15.93 -23.66 3.50
N LYS A 5 -16.24 -23.43 2.20
CA LYS A 5 -15.22 -23.18 1.17
C LYS A 5 -14.52 -21.82 1.35
N GLY A 6 -15.23 -20.82 1.89
CA GLY A 6 -14.66 -19.52 2.23
C GLY A 6 -13.65 -19.62 3.38
N ASN A 7 -14.00 -20.34 4.45
CA ASN A 7 -13.13 -20.51 5.62
C ASN A 7 -11.86 -21.31 5.30
N ILE A 8 -11.94 -22.32 4.43
CA ILE A 8 -10.77 -23.10 4.00
C ILE A 8 -9.78 -22.25 3.18
N ARG A 9 -10.28 -21.38 2.30
CA ARG A 9 -9.42 -20.46 1.53
C ARG A 9 -8.73 -19.45 2.44
N VAL A 10 -9.45 -18.90 3.43
CA VAL A 10 -8.89 -17.98 4.42
C VAL A 10 -7.83 -18.69 5.26
N ALA A 11 -8.10 -19.91 5.73
CA ALA A 11 -7.13 -20.71 6.48
C ALA A 11 -5.86 -20.99 5.66
N LEU A 12 -5.99 -21.41 4.40
CA LEU A 12 -4.85 -21.66 3.51
C LEU A 12 -4.01 -20.40 3.26
N VAL A 13 -4.65 -19.24 3.05
CA VAL A 13 -3.93 -17.97 2.89
C VAL A 13 -3.21 -17.60 4.18
N LEU A 14 -3.85 -17.76 5.35
CA LEU A 14 -3.21 -17.50 6.63
C LEU A 14 -2.02 -18.44 6.88
N THR A 15 -2.15 -19.73 6.59
CA THR A 15 -1.06 -20.69 6.73
C THR A 15 0.08 -20.38 5.77
N ALA A 16 -0.20 -20.01 4.52
CA ALA A 16 0.81 -19.61 3.55
C ALA A 16 1.53 -18.33 3.98
N VAL A 17 0.81 -17.33 4.50
CA VAL A 17 1.40 -16.10 5.04
C VAL A 17 2.29 -16.41 6.24
N VAL A 18 1.82 -17.24 7.19
CA VAL A 18 2.62 -17.65 8.35
C VAL A 18 3.86 -18.43 7.92
N ALA A 19 3.73 -19.37 6.96
CA ALA A 19 4.87 -20.12 6.44
C ALA A 19 5.89 -19.23 5.73
N LEU A 20 5.44 -18.21 4.98
CA LEU A 20 6.33 -17.24 4.34
C LEU A 20 7.07 -16.39 5.38
N PHE A 21 6.38 -15.98 6.45
CA PHE A 21 6.97 -15.26 7.58
C PHE A 21 7.99 -16.11 8.33
N VAL A 22 7.67 -17.38 8.59
CA VAL A 22 8.58 -18.34 9.25
C VAL A 22 9.79 -18.64 8.37
N ALA A 23 9.61 -18.86 7.06
CA ALA A 23 10.71 -19.05 6.12
C ALA A 23 11.61 -17.81 6.05
N GLY A 24 11.03 -16.60 5.97
CA GLY A 24 11.80 -15.36 6.00
C GLY A 24 12.57 -15.15 7.31
N TYR A 25 12.00 -15.57 8.44
CA TYR A 25 12.66 -15.54 9.74
C TYR A 25 13.81 -16.55 9.82
N LEU A 26 13.60 -17.78 9.34
CA LEU A 26 14.61 -18.83 9.28
C LEU A 26 15.78 -18.50 8.34
N LEU A 27 15.54 -17.67 7.32
CA LEU A 27 16.55 -17.19 6.38
C LEU A 27 17.24 -15.89 6.84
N GLU A 28 17.05 -15.47 8.10
CA GLU A 28 17.62 -14.23 8.66
C GLU A 28 17.29 -12.96 7.86
N ALA A 29 16.20 -12.97 7.08
CA ALA A 29 15.82 -11.85 6.23
C ALA A 29 15.71 -10.51 6.98
N PRO A 30 15.21 -10.45 8.24
CA PRO A 30 15.20 -9.20 9.01
C PRO A 30 16.60 -8.65 9.28
N ARG A 31 17.58 -9.52 9.57
CA ARG A 31 18.97 -9.14 9.84
C ARG A 31 19.64 -8.60 8.58
N HIS A 32 19.52 -9.30 7.46
CA HIS A 32 20.05 -8.86 6.18
C HIS A 32 19.43 -7.54 5.71
N LEU A 33 18.12 -7.38 5.89
CA LEU A 33 17.42 -6.13 5.60
C LEU A 33 17.94 -4.98 6.45
N GLN A 34 18.10 -5.21 7.76
CA GLN A 34 18.63 -4.19 8.67
C GLN A 34 20.06 -3.80 8.27
N THR A 35 20.94 -4.77 8.01
CA THR A 35 22.31 -4.51 7.56
C THR A 35 22.35 -3.72 6.25
N ALA A 36 21.52 -4.11 5.27
CA ALA A 36 21.43 -3.40 3.99
C ALA A 36 20.95 -1.95 4.19
N LEU A 37 19.91 -1.73 4.98
CA LEU A 37 19.38 -0.39 5.23
C LEU A 37 20.33 0.48 6.05
N THR A 38 21.06 -0.09 7.03
CA THR A 38 22.10 0.65 7.77
C THR A 38 23.27 1.03 6.88
N TRP A 39 23.65 0.16 5.94
CA TRP A 39 24.64 0.51 4.92
C TRP A 39 24.14 1.65 4.04
N VAL A 40 22.87 1.60 3.61
CA VAL A 40 22.23 2.68 2.86
C VAL A 40 22.21 4.01 3.64
N ASP A 41 21.94 3.98 4.95
CA ASP A 41 22.01 5.18 5.81
C ASP A 41 23.43 5.77 5.86
N GLY A 42 24.44 4.90 5.90
CA GLY A 42 25.86 5.28 5.86
C GLY A 42 26.31 5.95 4.56
N LEU A 43 25.52 5.88 3.48
CA LEU A 43 25.83 6.55 2.20
C LEU A 43 25.54 8.06 2.21
N GLY A 44 25.04 8.61 3.32
CA GLY A 44 24.75 10.03 3.45
C GLY A 44 23.69 10.50 2.44
N ALA A 45 24.03 11.50 1.61
CA ALA A 45 23.08 12.09 0.66
C ALA A 45 22.59 11.11 -0.43
N LEU A 46 23.32 10.02 -0.71
CA LEU A 46 22.93 9.01 -1.69
C LEU A 46 21.98 7.94 -1.11
N GLY A 47 21.92 7.80 0.22
CA GLY A 47 21.11 6.79 0.90
C GLY A 47 19.64 6.80 0.47
N PRO A 48 18.94 7.96 0.47
CA PRO A 48 17.54 8.04 0.04
C PRO A 48 17.33 7.59 -1.40
N VAL A 49 18.27 7.90 -2.31
CA VAL A 49 18.18 7.53 -3.73
C VAL A 49 18.29 6.02 -3.90
N VAL A 50 19.25 5.39 -3.21
CA VAL A 50 19.44 3.93 -3.24
C VAL A 50 18.23 3.22 -2.65
N TYR A 51 17.70 3.71 -1.52
CA TYR A 51 16.49 3.16 -0.90
C TYR A 51 15.27 3.24 -1.83
N ILE A 52 15.05 4.39 -2.48
CA ILE A 52 13.97 4.56 -3.46
C ILE A 52 14.14 3.57 -4.61
N GLY A 53 15.36 3.38 -5.12
CA GLY A 53 15.65 2.39 -6.16
C GLY A 53 15.32 0.95 -5.73
N MET A 54 15.69 0.56 -4.51
CA MET A 54 15.31 -0.74 -3.94
C MET A 54 13.78 -0.89 -3.84
N TYR A 55 13.07 0.17 -3.43
CA TYR A 55 11.61 0.16 -3.34
C TYR A 55 10.95 -0.01 -4.71
N VAL A 56 11.49 0.65 -5.74
CA VAL A 56 11.05 0.48 -7.13
C VAL A 56 11.19 -0.98 -7.56
N LEU A 57 12.36 -1.59 -7.33
CA LEU A 57 12.61 -2.98 -7.68
C LEU A 57 11.65 -3.93 -6.96
N VAL A 58 11.49 -3.79 -5.65
CA VAL A 58 10.55 -4.59 -4.83
C VAL A 58 9.12 -4.46 -5.35
N SER A 59 8.70 -3.24 -5.71
CA SER A 59 7.35 -2.98 -6.24
C SER A 59 7.13 -3.64 -7.60
N VAL A 60 8.13 -3.61 -8.49
CA VAL A 60 8.08 -4.23 -9.82
C VAL A 60 8.14 -5.76 -9.73
N LEU A 61 8.90 -6.31 -8.78
CA LEU A 61 8.99 -7.75 -8.54
C LEU A 61 7.79 -8.32 -7.75
N VAL A 62 6.77 -7.51 -7.49
CA VAL A 62 5.58 -7.90 -6.73
C VAL A 62 5.89 -8.34 -5.29
N ILE A 63 7.04 -7.92 -4.76
CA ILE A 63 7.45 -8.16 -3.39
C ILE A 63 6.71 -7.17 -2.46
N PRO A 64 6.26 -7.57 -1.26
CA PRO A 64 5.58 -6.67 -0.34
C PRO A 64 6.48 -5.50 0.13
N GLY A 65 6.15 -4.27 -0.27
CA GLY A 65 6.86 -3.06 0.15
C GLY A 65 6.74 -2.72 1.65
N SER A 66 5.85 -3.39 2.38
CA SER A 66 5.71 -3.24 3.84
C SER A 66 7.01 -3.61 4.58
N ILE A 67 7.77 -4.57 4.05
CA ILE A 67 9.06 -4.99 4.62
C ILE A 67 10.05 -3.83 4.58
N LEU A 68 10.21 -3.18 3.43
CA LEU A 68 11.07 -2.00 3.29
C LEU A 68 10.57 -0.84 4.16
N THR A 69 9.27 -0.60 4.20
CA THR A 69 8.69 0.50 5.00
C THR A 69 8.93 0.32 6.51
N LEU A 70 8.74 -0.91 7.03
CA LEU A 70 9.07 -1.24 8.42
C LEU A 70 10.57 -1.05 8.69
N GLY A 71 11.42 -1.58 7.80
CA GLY A 71 12.87 -1.43 7.92
C GLY A 71 13.32 0.03 7.88
N ALA A 72 12.72 0.85 7.02
CA ALA A 72 13.01 2.27 6.92
C ALA A 72 12.63 3.04 8.20
N GLY A 73 11.51 2.68 8.83
CA GLY A 73 11.14 3.21 10.13
C GLY A 73 12.13 2.82 11.24
N ALA A 74 12.62 1.58 11.20
CA ALA A 74 13.63 1.09 12.14
C ALA A 74 15.01 1.75 11.93
N VAL A 75 15.42 2.03 10.69
CA VAL A 75 16.77 2.54 10.41
C VAL A 75 16.82 4.07 10.37
N PHE A 76 15.91 4.70 9.63
CA PHE A 76 15.92 6.15 9.40
C PHE A 76 15.03 6.92 10.39
N GLY A 77 14.27 6.21 11.23
CA GLY A 77 13.27 6.79 12.13
C GLY A 77 11.97 7.15 11.42
N VAL A 78 10.96 7.57 12.19
CA VAL A 78 9.58 7.76 11.68
C VAL A 78 9.51 8.78 10.55
N ALA A 79 10.09 9.98 10.72
CA ALA A 79 9.95 11.07 9.76
C ALA A 79 10.63 10.78 8.42
N ARG A 80 11.93 10.46 8.44
CA ARG A 80 12.71 10.15 7.23
C ARG A 80 12.25 8.83 6.62
N GLY A 81 11.99 7.81 7.44
CA GLY A 81 11.47 6.53 6.99
C GLY A 81 10.12 6.66 6.28
N THR A 82 9.23 7.52 6.77
CA THR A 82 7.94 7.81 6.11
C THR A 82 8.16 8.54 4.79
N LEU A 83 9.00 9.57 4.76
CA LEU A 83 9.26 10.34 3.54
C LEU A 83 9.88 9.47 2.45
N PHE A 84 10.96 8.76 2.76
CA PHE A 84 11.65 7.92 1.79
C PHE A 84 10.77 6.76 1.31
N SER A 85 9.98 6.17 2.21
CA SER A 85 9.04 5.11 1.83
C SER A 85 7.86 5.63 1.02
N ALA A 86 7.35 6.82 1.28
CA ALA A 86 6.29 7.42 0.48
C ALA A 86 6.78 7.71 -0.95
N LEU A 87 7.98 8.27 -1.09
CA LEU A 87 8.61 8.52 -2.38
C LEU A 87 8.93 7.21 -3.11
N GLY A 88 9.54 6.24 -2.43
CA GLY A 88 9.86 4.92 -2.96
C GLY A 88 8.63 4.14 -3.40
N ALA A 89 7.59 4.10 -2.56
CA ALA A 89 6.32 3.45 -2.87
C ALA A 89 5.63 4.09 -4.06
N THR A 90 5.64 5.43 -4.15
CA THR A 90 5.04 6.14 -5.27
C THR A 90 5.81 5.91 -6.56
N ALA A 91 7.14 5.98 -6.52
CA ALA A 91 8.00 5.70 -7.68
C ALA A 91 7.83 4.26 -8.17
N GLY A 92 7.88 3.28 -7.26
CA GLY A 92 7.69 1.87 -7.59
C GLY A 92 6.29 1.54 -8.09
N ALA A 93 5.26 2.12 -7.47
CA ALA A 93 3.89 1.99 -7.94
C ALA A 93 3.69 2.61 -9.32
N THR A 94 4.39 3.71 -9.62
CA THR A 94 4.37 4.37 -10.94
C THR A 94 5.10 3.54 -11.98
N ALA A 95 6.25 2.96 -11.65
CA ALA A 95 6.97 2.06 -12.55
C ALA A 95 6.11 0.83 -12.91
N ALA A 96 5.55 0.15 -11.92
CA ALA A 96 4.66 -1.00 -12.15
C ALA A 96 3.38 -0.62 -12.94
N PHE A 97 2.81 0.56 -12.66
CA PHE A 97 1.69 1.12 -13.41
C PHE A 97 2.03 1.36 -14.88
N LEU A 98 3.18 2.00 -15.16
CA LEU A 98 3.63 2.27 -16.51
C LEU A 98 3.97 0.97 -17.26
N LEU A 99 4.61 0.01 -16.61
CA LEU A 99 4.85 -1.31 -17.18
C LEU A 99 3.55 -2.03 -17.53
N GLY A 100 2.57 -2.03 -16.62
CA GLY A 100 1.24 -2.58 -16.89
C GLY A 100 0.57 -1.88 -18.08
N ARG A 101 0.69 -0.55 -18.14
CA ARG A 101 0.14 0.26 -19.22
C ARG A 101 0.78 -0.03 -20.58
N THR A 102 2.10 -0.16 -20.66
CA THR A 102 2.81 -0.37 -21.94
C THR A 102 2.73 -1.80 -22.42
N LEU A 103 2.89 -2.79 -21.53
CA LEU A 103 2.93 -4.21 -21.90
C LEU A 103 1.55 -4.77 -22.30
N LEU A 104 0.47 -4.24 -21.73
CA LEU A 104 -0.88 -4.78 -21.91
C LEU A 104 -1.83 -3.82 -22.65
N HIS A 105 -1.32 -2.69 -23.18
CA HIS A 105 -2.10 -1.69 -23.90
C HIS A 105 -3.00 -2.30 -24.98
N ASN A 106 -2.41 -3.15 -25.83
CA ASN A 106 -3.11 -3.80 -26.94
C ASN A 106 -4.18 -4.78 -26.48
N TRP A 107 -3.99 -5.43 -25.32
CA TRP A 107 -4.99 -6.35 -24.75
C TRP A 107 -6.20 -5.58 -24.20
N VAL A 108 -5.96 -4.50 -23.47
CA VAL A 108 -7.01 -3.64 -22.91
C VAL A 108 -7.81 -2.97 -24.03
N ALA A 109 -7.13 -2.36 -25.01
CA ALA A 109 -7.78 -1.67 -26.12
C ALA A 109 -8.76 -2.58 -26.89
N ARG A 110 -8.36 -3.84 -27.15
CA ARG A 110 -9.21 -4.84 -27.79
C ARG A 110 -10.42 -5.24 -26.93
N LYS A 111 -10.23 -5.35 -25.61
CA LYS A 111 -11.32 -5.70 -24.68
C LYS A 111 -12.35 -4.56 -24.56
N VAL A 112 -11.89 -3.31 -24.48
CA VAL A 112 -12.79 -2.14 -24.37
C VAL A 112 -13.59 -1.94 -25.66
N GLN A 113 -12.98 -2.11 -26.83
CA GLN A 113 -13.69 -2.05 -28.12
C GLN A 113 -14.77 -3.15 -28.28
N SER A 114 -14.64 -4.26 -27.55
CA SER A 114 -15.59 -5.38 -27.62
C SER A 114 -16.88 -5.19 -26.80
N SER A 115 -17.02 -4.11 -26.01
CA SER A 115 -18.22 -3.90 -25.19
C SER A 115 -18.52 -2.41 -24.91
N PRO A 116 -19.70 -1.91 -25.29
CA PRO A 116 -20.14 -0.54 -24.97
C PRO A 116 -20.19 -0.24 -23.46
N ARG A 117 -20.49 -1.24 -22.62
CA ARG A 117 -20.46 -1.10 -21.15
C ARG A 117 -19.04 -0.89 -20.62
N LEU A 118 -18.05 -1.56 -21.22
CA LEU A 118 -16.64 -1.36 -20.84
C LEU A 118 -16.15 0.04 -21.25
N ALA A 119 -16.61 0.57 -22.38
CA ALA A 119 -16.28 1.92 -22.81
C ALA A 119 -16.80 3.00 -21.84
N ALA A 120 -18.05 2.88 -21.37
CA ALA A 120 -18.63 3.82 -20.40
C ALA A 120 -17.89 3.79 -19.04
N VAL A 121 -17.49 2.60 -18.58
CA VAL A 121 -16.67 2.46 -17.36
C VAL A 121 -15.29 3.08 -17.56
N ASP A 122 -14.69 2.88 -18.73
CA ASP A 122 -13.36 3.41 -19.06
C ASP A 122 -13.34 4.94 -19.11
N GLU A 123 -14.41 5.57 -19.61
CA GLU A 123 -14.59 7.04 -19.62
C GLU A 123 -14.83 7.61 -18.21
N ALA A 124 -15.65 6.96 -17.40
CA ALA A 124 -15.85 7.36 -16.00
C ALA A 124 -14.54 7.27 -15.18
N VAL A 125 -13.71 6.26 -15.45
CA VAL A 125 -12.38 6.10 -14.83
C VAL A 125 -11.40 7.16 -15.33
N GLU A 126 -11.54 7.67 -16.55
CA GLU A 126 -10.71 8.77 -17.04
C GLU A 126 -10.97 10.08 -16.26
N GLN A 127 -12.25 10.41 -16.01
CA GLN A 127 -12.63 11.66 -15.33
C GLN A 127 -12.43 11.60 -13.80
N GLU A 128 -12.81 10.50 -13.16
CA GLU A 128 -12.78 10.37 -11.69
C GLU A 128 -11.70 9.40 -11.18
N GLY A 129 -10.79 8.97 -12.06
CA GLY A 129 -9.78 7.95 -11.78
C GLY A 129 -8.91 8.21 -10.56
N TRP A 130 -8.57 9.48 -10.31
CA TRP A 130 -7.77 9.87 -9.14
C TRP A 130 -8.49 9.58 -7.81
N ARG A 131 -9.80 9.83 -7.74
CA ARG A 131 -10.63 9.56 -6.54
C ARG A 131 -10.74 8.06 -6.30
N LEU A 132 -10.94 7.30 -7.37
CA LEU A 132 -11.03 5.84 -7.29
C LEU A 132 -9.71 5.24 -6.78
N VAL A 133 -8.58 5.62 -7.39
CA VAL A 133 -7.25 5.17 -6.95
C VAL A 133 -7.00 5.58 -5.50
N PHE A 134 -7.24 6.84 -5.15
CA PHE A 134 -7.05 7.34 -3.78
C PHE A 134 -7.83 6.52 -2.74
N LEU A 135 -9.13 6.33 -2.97
CA LEU A 135 -9.99 5.55 -2.07
C LEU A 135 -9.56 4.08 -1.97
N LEU A 136 -9.14 3.48 -3.09
CA LEU A 136 -8.61 2.12 -3.11
C LEU A 136 -7.21 2.00 -2.50
N ARG A 137 -6.42 3.07 -2.40
CA ARG A 137 -5.16 3.07 -1.64
C ARG A 137 -5.38 3.18 -0.14
N LEU A 138 -6.35 4.00 0.27
CA LEU A 138 -6.77 4.09 1.67
C LEU A 138 -7.47 2.82 2.16
N SER A 139 -8.01 2.03 1.25
CA SER A 139 -8.70 0.78 1.55
C SER A 139 -7.82 -0.42 1.23
N PRO A 140 -7.48 -1.30 2.18
CA PRO A 140 -6.61 -2.46 1.93
C PRO A 140 -7.39 -3.62 1.28
N LEU A 141 -8.17 -3.34 0.23
CA LEU A 141 -8.99 -4.34 -0.48
C LEU A 141 -8.19 -5.10 -1.54
N VAL A 142 -7.15 -4.47 -2.10
CA VAL A 142 -6.35 -5.04 -3.18
C VAL A 142 -4.87 -5.06 -2.76
N PRO A 143 -4.14 -6.18 -2.95
CA PRO A 143 -2.70 -6.22 -2.70
C PRO A 143 -1.96 -5.12 -3.47
N PHE A 144 -1.09 -4.40 -2.76
CA PHE A 144 -0.39 -3.21 -3.26
C PHE A 144 0.22 -3.44 -4.65
N SER A 145 1.06 -4.47 -4.78
CA SER A 145 1.85 -4.67 -6.00
C SER A 145 0.99 -5.09 -7.19
N MET A 146 -0.01 -5.95 -6.97
CA MET A 146 -0.96 -6.34 -8.03
C MET A 146 -1.82 -5.15 -8.48
N SER A 147 -2.28 -4.33 -7.53
CA SER A 147 -3.11 -3.17 -7.84
C SER A 147 -2.41 -2.20 -8.78
N ASN A 148 -1.08 -2.03 -8.65
CA ASN A 148 -0.29 -1.13 -9.50
C ASN A 148 -0.41 -1.49 -10.99
N TYR A 149 -0.29 -2.78 -11.32
CA TYR A 149 -0.44 -3.26 -12.69
C TYR A 149 -1.88 -3.14 -13.18
N VAL A 150 -2.86 -3.47 -12.33
CA VAL A 150 -4.29 -3.36 -12.65
C VAL A 150 -4.66 -1.91 -12.97
N TYR A 151 -4.18 -0.95 -12.19
CA TYR A 151 -4.38 0.47 -12.49
C TYR A 151 -3.72 0.87 -13.82
N GLY A 152 -2.58 0.27 -14.19
CA GLY A 152 -1.94 0.47 -15.49
C GLY A 152 -2.84 0.09 -16.67
N LEU A 153 -3.78 -0.82 -16.46
CA LEU A 153 -4.78 -1.24 -17.46
C LEU A 153 -5.94 -0.26 -17.61
N THR A 154 -6.04 0.76 -16.76
CA THR A 154 -7.12 1.75 -16.81
C THR A 154 -6.70 3.03 -17.54
N LYS A 155 -7.65 3.86 -17.94
CA LYS A 155 -7.39 5.20 -18.52
C LYS A 155 -6.99 6.29 -17.52
N VAL A 156 -6.71 5.96 -16.26
CA VAL A 156 -6.28 6.96 -15.27
C VAL A 156 -5.02 7.70 -15.74
N ARG A 157 -5.06 9.04 -15.76
CA ARG A 157 -3.90 9.85 -16.12
C ARG A 157 -2.74 9.59 -15.15
N THR A 158 -1.52 9.43 -15.68
CA THR A 158 -0.32 9.19 -14.85
C THR A 158 -0.14 10.19 -13.69
N PRO A 159 -0.26 11.53 -13.88
CA PRO A 159 -0.12 12.47 -12.77
C PRO A 159 -1.21 12.29 -11.69
N HIS A 160 -2.45 11.96 -12.11
CA HIS A 160 -3.55 11.68 -11.20
C HIS A 160 -3.27 10.43 -10.36
N TYR A 161 -2.73 9.38 -10.99
CA TYR A 161 -2.32 8.17 -10.31
C TYR A 161 -1.20 8.40 -9.30
N VAL A 162 -0.17 9.19 -9.69
CA VAL A 162 0.98 9.53 -8.82
C VAL A 162 0.51 10.29 -7.59
N LEU A 163 -0.27 11.36 -7.77
CA LEU A 163 -0.77 12.19 -6.67
C LEU A 163 -1.71 11.41 -5.75
N ALA A 164 -2.66 10.67 -6.33
CA ALA A 164 -3.58 9.84 -5.56
C ALA A 164 -2.85 8.74 -4.77
N SER A 165 -1.81 8.14 -5.36
CA SER A 165 -1.00 7.11 -4.70
C SER A 165 -0.15 7.70 -3.59
N PHE A 166 0.54 8.82 -3.84
CA PHE A 166 1.36 9.48 -2.83
C PHE A 166 0.53 9.83 -1.59
N VAL A 167 -0.54 10.60 -1.76
CA VAL A 167 -1.38 11.05 -0.63
C VAL A 167 -2.13 9.87 -0.01
N GLY A 168 -2.67 8.96 -0.82
CA GLY A 168 -3.45 7.81 -0.35
C GLY A 168 -2.62 6.76 0.39
N MET A 169 -1.31 6.74 0.22
CA MET A 169 -0.42 5.80 0.95
C MET A 169 0.14 6.37 2.24
N LEU A 170 0.20 7.71 2.39
CA LEU A 170 0.84 8.36 3.54
C LEU A 170 0.38 7.82 4.91
N PRO A 171 -0.92 7.64 5.20
CA PRO A 171 -1.34 7.13 6.51
C PRO A 171 -0.82 5.71 6.79
N GLY A 172 -0.81 4.86 5.76
CA GLY A 172 -0.29 3.50 5.86
C GLY A 172 1.22 3.50 6.04
N VAL A 173 1.94 4.26 5.20
CA VAL A 173 3.40 4.37 5.26
C VAL A 173 3.87 4.91 6.61
N LEU A 174 3.19 5.93 7.14
CA LEU A 174 3.47 6.47 8.47
C LEU A 174 3.28 5.41 9.55
N LEU A 175 2.17 4.68 9.52
CA LEU A 175 1.89 3.61 10.49
C LEU A 175 2.98 2.52 10.47
N TYR A 176 3.34 2.03 9.28
CA TYR A 176 4.38 1.01 9.15
C TYR A 176 5.75 1.54 9.58
N SER A 177 6.11 2.77 9.20
CA SER A 177 7.36 3.40 9.64
C SER A 177 7.41 3.56 11.17
N TYR A 178 6.29 3.97 11.78
CA TYR A 178 6.16 4.08 13.23
C TYR A 178 6.36 2.73 13.92
N ILE A 179 5.67 1.68 13.46
CA ILE A 179 5.82 0.31 13.98
C ILE A 179 7.29 -0.13 13.87
N GLY A 180 7.93 0.12 12.73
CA GLY A 180 9.36 -0.18 12.51
C GLY A 180 10.26 0.47 13.56
N SER A 181 10.07 1.76 13.83
CA SER A 181 10.85 2.48 14.85
C SER A 181 10.63 1.94 16.26
N LEU A 182 9.40 1.55 16.61
CA LEU A 182 9.07 0.99 17.93
C LEU A 182 9.73 -0.37 18.14
N VAL A 183 9.71 -1.23 17.12
CA VAL A 183 10.34 -2.55 17.18
C VAL A 183 11.83 -2.42 17.46
N ARG A 184 12.51 -1.45 16.83
CA ARG A 184 13.93 -1.21 17.10
C ARG A 184 14.18 -0.73 18.53
N GLN A 185 13.41 0.25 19.01
CA GLN A 185 13.55 0.76 20.38
C GLN A 185 13.31 -0.35 21.42
N LEU A 186 12.31 -1.20 21.20
CA LEU A 186 12.03 -2.33 22.09
C LEU A 186 13.19 -3.34 22.09
N ALA A 187 13.80 -3.61 20.94
CA ALA A 187 14.96 -4.49 20.85
C ALA A 187 16.18 -3.91 21.59
N GLU A 188 16.42 -2.60 21.47
CA GLU A 188 17.51 -1.89 22.14
C GLU A 188 17.37 -1.87 23.66
N LEU A 189 16.14 -1.90 24.21
CA LEU A 189 15.89 -2.04 25.65
C LEU A 189 16.15 -3.44 26.20
N GLY A 190 15.99 -4.47 25.37
CA GLY A 190 16.30 -5.84 25.77
C GLY A 190 17.80 -6.11 25.85
N THR A 191 18.61 -5.34 25.11
CA THR A 191 20.07 -5.52 25.02
C THR A 191 20.86 -4.51 25.84
N SER A 192 20.30 -3.32 26.06
CA SER A 192 20.90 -2.24 26.83
C SER A 192 19.96 -1.92 27.96
N GLY A 193 20.43 -1.91 29.21
CA GLY A 193 19.66 -1.47 30.40
C GLY A 193 19.33 0.03 30.37
N ALA A 194 19.01 0.58 29.20
CA ALA A 194 18.60 1.95 29.00
C ALA A 194 17.24 2.15 29.67
N SER A 195 17.25 2.96 30.72
CA SER A 195 16.05 3.46 31.38
C SER A 195 15.34 4.47 30.47
N THR A 196 14.51 3.98 29.55
CA THR A 196 13.49 4.83 28.92
C THR A 196 12.48 5.22 29.98
N THR A 197 12.16 6.50 30.09
CA THR A 197 11.27 6.99 31.15
C THR A 197 9.84 6.55 30.81
N ASN A 198 9.04 6.15 31.82
CA ASN A 198 7.63 5.74 31.62
C ASN A 198 6.82 6.74 30.78
N ALA A 199 7.17 8.04 30.82
CA ALA A 199 6.57 9.10 30.02
C ALA A 199 6.86 9.01 28.52
N GLU A 200 8.05 8.56 28.11
CA GLU A 200 8.38 8.36 26.69
C GLU A 200 7.57 7.20 26.11
N TRP A 201 7.47 6.09 26.85
CA TRP A 201 6.61 4.96 26.47
C TRP A 201 5.14 5.34 26.41
N ALA A 202 4.66 6.17 27.34
CA ALA A 202 3.30 6.69 27.29
C ALA A 202 3.08 7.54 26.03
N LEU A 203 4.01 8.43 25.67
CA LEU A 203 3.93 9.24 24.45
C LEU A 203 3.97 8.38 23.18
N TYR A 204 4.81 7.34 23.14
CA TYR A 204 4.87 6.40 22.02
C TYR A 204 3.61 5.54 21.90
N ALA A 205 3.08 5.05 23.02
CA ALA A 205 1.83 4.30 23.04
C ALA A 205 0.66 5.18 22.59
N VAL A 206 0.57 6.41 23.09
CA VAL A 206 -0.44 7.39 22.67
C VAL A 206 -0.28 7.73 21.18
N GLY A 207 0.94 7.94 20.69
CA GLY A 207 1.22 8.19 19.28
C GLY A 207 0.86 7.01 18.37
N LEU A 208 1.14 5.78 18.80
CA LEU A 208 0.75 4.57 18.09
C LEU A 208 -0.78 4.43 18.03
N VAL A 209 -1.45 4.57 19.18
CA VAL A 209 -2.91 4.50 19.26
C VAL A 209 -3.53 5.59 18.38
N ALA A 210 -3.04 6.83 18.44
CA ALA A 210 -3.49 7.92 17.60
C ALA A 210 -3.31 7.60 16.11
N THR A 211 -2.16 7.04 15.71
CA THR A 211 -1.87 6.65 14.31
C THR A 211 -2.77 5.51 13.84
N VAL A 212 -2.98 4.48 14.67
CA VAL A 212 -3.88 3.36 14.36
C VAL A 212 -5.32 3.84 14.23
N VAL A 213 -5.78 4.70 15.13
CA VAL A 213 -7.13 5.29 15.08
C VAL A 213 -7.29 6.17 13.86
N ALA A 214 -6.33 7.05 13.57
CA ALA A 214 -6.36 7.93 12.40
C ALA A 214 -6.40 7.12 11.09
N THR A 215 -5.46 6.19 10.90
CA THR A 215 -5.42 5.32 9.72
C THR A 215 -6.68 4.46 9.62
N GLY A 216 -7.15 3.89 10.73
CA GLY A 216 -8.38 3.10 10.77
C GLY A 216 -9.62 3.92 10.38
N ARG A 217 -9.76 5.14 10.88
CA ARG A 217 -10.87 6.05 10.54
C ARG A 217 -10.83 6.42 9.07
N VAL A 218 -9.66 6.77 8.53
CA VAL A 218 -9.49 7.10 7.12
C VAL A 218 -9.86 5.89 6.24
N THR A 219 -9.38 4.68 6.58
CA THR A 219 -9.75 3.45 5.88
C THR A 219 -11.24 3.15 5.94
N ILE A 220 -11.89 3.33 7.10
CA ILE A 220 -13.34 3.11 7.26
C ILE A 220 -14.13 4.09 6.38
N VAL A 221 -13.76 5.37 6.38
CA VAL A 221 -14.40 6.40 5.56
C VAL A 221 -14.21 6.07 4.07
N ALA A 222 -13.00 5.68 3.66
CA ALA A 222 -12.73 5.29 2.27
C ALA A 222 -13.56 4.08 1.84
N ARG A 223 -13.66 3.04 2.69
CA ARG A 223 -14.50 1.86 2.44
C ARG A 223 -15.98 2.22 2.30
N ARG A 224 -16.49 3.10 3.14
CA ARG A 224 -17.89 3.59 3.07
C ARG A 224 -18.14 4.38 1.78
N ALA A 225 -17.20 5.23 1.38
CA ALA A 225 -17.29 5.99 0.14
C ALA A 225 -17.31 5.07 -1.11
N LEU A 226 -16.47 4.03 -1.12
CA LEU A 226 -16.46 3.02 -2.19
C LEU A 226 -17.77 2.23 -2.25
N ALA A 227 -18.33 1.85 -1.10
CA ALA A 227 -19.60 1.12 -1.05
C ALA A 227 -20.77 1.95 -1.64
N ARG A 228 -20.82 3.26 -1.37
CA ARG A 228 -21.82 4.17 -1.94
C ARG A 228 -21.71 4.29 -3.46
N LYS A 229 -20.49 4.38 -3.99
CA LYS A 229 -20.25 4.41 -5.44
C LYS A 229 -20.64 3.11 -6.13
N LYS A 230 -20.43 1.95 -5.48
CA LYS A 230 -20.87 0.66 -6.02
C LYS A 230 -22.39 0.60 -6.17
N ILE A 231 -23.14 1.10 -5.18
CA ILE A 231 -24.61 1.18 -5.21
C ILE A 231 -25.07 2.09 -6.37
N ALA A 232 -24.42 3.23 -6.59
CA ALA A 232 -24.76 4.14 -7.68
C ALA A 232 -24.50 3.58 -9.10
N LEU A 233 -23.62 2.59 -9.25
CA LEU A 233 -23.35 1.91 -10.52
C LEU A 233 -24.27 0.68 -10.75
N GLU A 234 -24.92 0.16 -9.69
CA GLU A 234 -25.83 -0.98 -9.73
C GLU A 234 -27.31 -0.57 -9.91
N VAL A 235 -27.63 0.73 -9.84
CA VAL A 235 -28.96 1.28 -10.17
C VAL A 235 -28.87 1.92 -11.56
N PRO A 236 -29.13 1.20 -12.67
CA PRO A 236 -29.35 1.83 -13.95
C PRO A 236 -30.70 2.55 -13.91
N ASP A 237 -30.77 3.72 -14.52
CA ASP A 237 -31.94 4.60 -14.72
C ASP A 237 -33.22 3.87 -15.14
N THR A 238 -33.83 3.12 -14.24
CA THR A 238 -35.10 2.42 -14.44
C THR A 238 -36.25 3.15 -13.74
N GLU A 239 -35.96 4.17 -12.93
CA GLU A 239 -36.97 5.02 -12.29
C GLU A 239 -37.21 6.35 -13.03
N ALA A 240 -36.35 6.75 -13.98
CA ALA A 240 -36.52 8.00 -14.72
C ALA A 240 -37.47 7.93 -15.94
N ALA A 241 -37.98 6.75 -16.29
CA ALA A 241 -38.91 6.55 -17.42
C ALA A 241 -40.32 6.06 -17.00
N GLY A 242 -40.62 6.06 -15.69
CA GLY A 242 -41.86 5.53 -15.12
C GLY A 242 -42.70 6.53 -14.32
N GLY A 243 -42.58 7.82 -14.61
CA GLY A 243 -43.39 8.87 -14.00
C GLY A 243 -44.11 9.67 -15.09
N ALA A 244 -45.43 9.55 -15.08
CA ALA A 244 -46.42 10.14 -15.99
C ALA A 244 -46.28 11.65 -16.23
#